data_AF-A0A920L7X5-F1
#
_entry.id   AF-A0A920L7X5-F1
#
_cell.length_a   1.000
_cell.length_b   1.000
_cell.length_c   1.000
_cell.angle_alpha   90.00
_cell.angle_beta   90.00
_cell.angle_gamma   90.00
#
_symmetry.space_group_name_H-M   'P 1'
#
loop_
_entity.id
_entity.type
_entity.pdbx_description
1 polymer ?
#
loop_
_entity_poly.entity_id
_entity_poly.type
_entity_poly.pdbx_seq_one_letter_code
_entity_poly.pdbx_strand_id
1 'polypeptide(L)'
;MKIKLYNSLSNKKETFHSLVEDEVKMYVCGPTVYNDPHIGNARPAVVFDVLYRLLKFHYKKVMYVRNITDIDDKIIDAANKRGVTIKEIAAEYTKSYHGDMKYLNNLPPTIEPKATEYIQEMIMLIEKLISKEFAYEKEKHVLFNVKKFNQYGKLSGRNIEDMIAGSRVEVAPFKENEHDFVLWKPSDQNSPGWDSPWGQGRPGWHIECSAMINKILGPVIDIHGGGQDLIFPHHENEIAQSCCANNNETFANFWIHNGYLKMEGEKMSKSLGNIVTVKELSKDYKGEVIRLALLLTHYRKPINFSKTLLDQAKKILDKLYKVKEEVYHIKDKQEHINDEVIEALNDDLNTSLAITKMLSIKDKKELVDTASFLGFLDADPKEWFESSAKSKIARKRYLNYD
;
A
#
# COMPACT_ATOMS: atom_id res chain seq x y z
N MET A 1 -10.71 5.64 -24.22
CA MET A 1 -10.43 6.75 -23.28
C MET A 1 -9.02 6.56 -22.71
N LYS A 2 -8.30 7.63 -22.35
CA LYS A 2 -6.93 7.52 -21.81
C LYS A 2 -6.95 7.77 -20.30
N ILE A 3 -6.32 6.89 -19.53
CA ILE A 3 -6.11 7.07 -18.10
C ILE A 3 -5.18 8.28 -17.88
N LYS A 4 -5.53 9.14 -16.93
CA LYS A 4 -4.67 10.20 -16.39
C LYS A 4 -4.44 9.94 -14.92
N LEU A 5 -3.20 10.07 -14.46
CA LEU A 5 -2.83 9.84 -13.06
C LEU A 5 -1.95 10.98 -12.58
N TYR A 6 -2.10 11.39 -11.33
CA TYR A 6 -1.16 12.31 -10.71
C TYR A 6 0.13 11.59 -10.39
N ASN A 7 1.21 12.08 -10.98
CA ASN A 7 2.54 11.56 -10.77
C ASN A 7 3.23 12.37 -9.66
N SER A 8 3.54 11.74 -8.53
CA SER A 8 4.24 12.40 -7.43
C SER A 8 5.61 12.94 -7.83
N LEU A 9 6.27 12.32 -8.81
CA LEU A 9 7.59 12.76 -9.27
C LEU A 9 7.54 14.12 -10.01
N SER A 10 6.50 14.37 -10.81
CA SER A 10 6.36 15.62 -11.58
C SER A 10 5.40 16.62 -10.93
N ASN A 11 4.66 16.20 -9.91
CA ASN A 11 3.60 16.94 -9.25
C ASN A 11 2.47 17.40 -10.18
N LYS A 12 2.15 16.61 -11.22
CA LYS A 12 1.10 16.93 -12.20
C LYS A 12 0.28 15.70 -12.54
N LYS A 13 -0.97 15.93 -13.00
CA LYS A 13 -1.74 14.89 -13.67
C LYS A 13 -1.18 14.70 -15.08
N GLU A 14 -0.81 13.48 -15.41
CA GLU A 14 -0.21 13.10 -16.69
C GLU A 14 -1.01 11.99 -17.34
N THR A 15 -0.95 11.90 -18.66
CA THR A 15 -1.58 10.78 -19.37
C THR A 15 -0.73 9.54 -19.15
N PHE A 16 -1.34 8.48 -18.61
CA PHE A 16 -0.68 7.21 -18.39
C PHE A 16 -0.46 6.48 -19.71
N HIS A 17 0.77 6.01 -19.91
CA HIS A 17 1.19 5.16 -21.01
C HIS A 17 2.05 4.05 -20.45
N SER A 18 1.73 2.80 -20.81
CA SER A 18 2.56 1.68 -20.45
C SER A 18 3.88 1.68 -21.23
N LEU A 19 4.93 1.14 -20.61
CA LEU A 19 6.26 0.89 -21.18
C LEU A 19 6.20 -0.09 -22.35
N VAL A 20 5.31 -1.09 -22.24
CA VAL A 20 5.03 -2.08 -23.29
C VAL A 20 3.55 -1.98 -23.63
N GLU A 21 3.21 -1.93 -24.91
CA GLU A 21 1.82 -1.84 -25.36
C GLU A 21 0.99 -2.99 -24.76
N ASP A 22 -0.21 -2.67 -24.26
CA ASP A 22 -1.15 -3.60 -23.63
C ASP A 22 -0.66 -4.34 -22.36
N GLU A 23 0.52 -4.02 -21.81
CA GLU A 23 1.07 -4.61 -20.59
C GLU A 23 1.43 -3.57 -19.53
N VAL A 24 0.98 -3.76 -18.28
CA VAL A 24 1.31 -2.88 -17.14
C VAL A 24 1.97 -3.66 -16.01
N LYS A 25 3.13 -3.18 -15.55
CA LYS A 25 3.85 -3.64 -14.36
C LYS A 25 3.66 -2.64 -13.22
N MET A 26 2.86 -3.04 -12.23
CA MET A 26 2.54 -2.22 -11.07
C MET A 26 3.10 -2.88 -9.81
N TYR A 27 3.91 -2.15 -9.05
CA TYR A 27 4.35 -2.55 -7.72
C TYR A 27 3.73 -1.64 -6.66
N VAL A 28 3.26 -2.20 -5.55
CA VAL A 28 2.77 -1.44 -4.40
C VAL A 28 3.42 -1.96 -3.13
N CYS A 29 4.05 -1.09 -2.34
CA CYS A 29 4.64 -1.49 -1.06
C CYS A 29 3.56 -2.06 -0.12
N GLY A 30 3.79 -3.27 0.38
CA GLY A 30 2.86 -3.98 1.24
C GLY A 30 3.15 -3.83 2.73
N PRO A 31 2.51 -4.65 3.58
CA PRO A 31 2.57 -4.50 5.03
C PRO A 31 3.86 -5.07 5.63
N THR A 32 4.30 -4.48 6.75
CA THR A 32 5.16 -5.14 7.73
C THR A 32 4.29 -5.98 8.67
N VAL A 33 4.46 -7.31 8.65
CA VAL A 33 3.55 -8.26 9.32
C VAL A 33 3.94 -8.56 10.77
N TYR A 34 3.84 -7.56 11.64
CA TYR A 34 4.15 -7.67 13.08
C TYR A 34 2.92 -7.56 14.00
N ASN A 35 1.76 -7.16 13.47
CA ASN A 35 0.50 -7.06 14.21
C ASN A 35 -0.70 -7.13 13.25
N ASP A 36 -1.92 -7.20 13.80
CA ASP A 36 -3.17 -7.13 13.04
C ASP A 36 -3.24 -5.82 12.20
N PRO A 37 -3.68 -5.87 10.93
CA PRO A 37 -3.75 -4.70 10.06
C PRO A 37 -4.71 -3.63 10.58
N HIS A 38 -4.23 -2.40 10.63
CA HIS A 38 -5.08 -1.26 10.92
C HIS A 38 -5.70 -0.64 9.66
N ILE A 39 -6.71 0.20 9.83
CA ILE A 39 -7.41 0.85 8.70
C ILE A 39 -6.45 1.65 7.80
N GLY A 40 -5.38 2.21 8.39
CA GLY A 40 -4.26 2.81 7.66
C GLY A 40 -3.56 1.86 6.67
N ASN A 41 -3.36 0.58 7.02
CA ASN A 41 -2.78 -0.43 6.12
C ASN A 41 -3.80 -0.91 5.07
N ALA A 42 -5.09 -0.90 5.41
CA ALA A 42 -6.16 -1.29 4.50
C ALA A 42 -6.37 -0.29 3.36
N ARG A 43 -6.20 1.02 3.63
CA ARG A 43 -6.43 2.07 2.64
C ARG A 43 -5.59 1.93 1.36
N PRO A 44 -4.26 1.80 1.39
CA PRO A 44 -3.49 1.59 0.16
C PRO A 44 -4.01 0.35 -0.57
N ALA A 45 -4.23 -0.77 0.13
CA ALA A 45 -4.74 -1.99 -0.52
C ALA A 45 -6.07 -1.77 -1.26
N VAL A 46 -7.02 -1.05 -0.66
CA VAL A 46 -8.31 -0.72 -1.31
C VAL A 46 -8.15 0.24 -2.49
N VAL A 47 -7.32 1.28 -2.36
CA VAL A 47 -7.06 2.25 -3.44
C VAL A 47 -6.41 1.58 -4.64
N PHE A 48 -5.37 0.78 -4.39
CA PHE A 48 -4.63 0.10 -5.46
C PHE A 48 -5.39 -1.09 -6.04
N ASP A 49 -6.35 -1.67 -5.31
CA ASP A 49 -7.31 -2.62 -5.89
C ASP A 49 -8.23 -1.95 -6.93
N VAL A 50 -8.74 -0.75 -6.66
CA VAL A 50 -9.52 0.02 -7.65
C VAL A 50 -8.67 0.36 -8.87
N LEU A 51 -7.42 0.79 -8.67
CA LEU A 51 -6.49 1.01 -9.78
C LEU A 51 -6.22 -0.28 -10.57
N TYR A 52 -6.01 -1.40 -9.89
CA TYR A 52 -5.78 -2.69 -10.53
C TYR A 52 -6.97 -3.11 -11.40
N ARG A 53 -8.20 -2.94 -10.89
CA ARG A 53 -9.45 -3.19 -11.65
C ARG A 53 -9.57 -2.29 -12.87
N LEU A 54 -9.26 -0.99 -12.75
CA LEU A 54 -9.25 -0.04 -13.87
C LEU A 54 -8.19 -0.41 -14.92
N LEU A 55 -6.98 -0.78 -14.49
CA LEU A 55 -5.92 -1.20 -15.40
C LEU A 55 -6.33 -2.47 -16.14
N LYS A 56 -6.93 -3.45 -15.47
CA LYS A 56 -7.44 -4.68 -16.11
C LYS A 56 -8.58 -4.42 -17.09
N PHE A 57 -9.34 -3.35 -16.89
CA PHE A 57 -10.37 -2.92 -17.85
C PHE A 57 -9.74 -2.36 -19.14
N HIS A 58 -8.60 -1.66 -19.03
CA HIS A 58 -7.95 -0.99 -20.16
C HIS A 58 -6.83 -1.78 -20.85
N TYR A 59 -6.18 -2.71 -20.16
CA TYR A 59 -4.99 -3.42 -20.62
C TYR A 59 -5.19 -4.94 -20.58
N LYS A 60 -4.60 -5.64 -21.56
CA LYS A 60 -4.72 -7.10 -21.68
C LYS A 60 -3.96 -7.83 -20.57
N LYS A 61 -2.81 -7.28 -20.15
CA LYS A 61 -1.95 -7.90 -19.15
C LYS A 61 -1.58 -6.87 -18.08
N VAL A 62 -1.92 -7.18 -16.83
CA VAL A 62 -1.54 -6.34 -15.68
C VAL A 62 -0.88 -7.24 -14.65
N MET A 63 0.41 -7.00 -14.38
CA MET A 63 1.18 -7.66 -13.33
C MET A 63 1.19 -6.76 -12.11
N TYR A 64 0.35 -7.09 -11.13
CA TYR A 64 0.30 -6.42 -9.85
C TYR A 64 1.15 -7.18 -8.84
N VAL A 65 2.22 -6.54 -8.35
CA VAL A 65 3.10 -7.09 -7.30
C VAL A 65 2.92 -6.28 -6.02
N ARG A 66 2.82 -6.95 -4.88
CA ARG A 66 2.83 -6.33 -3.55
C ARG A 66 3.66 -7.19 -2.61
N ASN A 67 4.69 -6.64 -1.97
CA ASN A 67 5.49 -7.47 -1.07
C ASN A 67 4.82 -7.72 0.30
N ILE A 68 5.38 -8.65 1.05
CA ILE A 68 5.23 -8.75 2.49
C ILE A 68 6.62 -8.50 3.11
N THR A 69 6.73 -7.49 3.97
CA THR A 69 7.93 -7.33 4.81
C THR A 69 7.78 -8.24 6.01
N ASP A 70 8.41 -9.42 5.94
CA ASP A 70 8.41 -10.47 6.97
C ASP A 70 9.70 -10.53 7.80
N ILE A 71 10.57 -9.53 7.62
CA ILE A 71 11.72 -9.26 8.48
C ILE A 71 11.81 -7.74 8.74
N ASP A 72 11.73 -7.34 10.00
CA ASP A 72 11.85 -5.94 10.45
C ASP A 72 12.13 -5.90 11.95
N ASP A 73 12.65 -4.79 12.46
CA ASP A 73 12.88 -4.59 13.91
C ASP A 73 11.59 -4.80 14.72
N LYS A 74 10.42 -4.37 14.19
CA LYS A 74 9.13 -4.56 14.87
C LYS A 74 8.70 -6.03 14.93
N ILE A 75 9.08 -6.84 13.94
CA ILE A 75 8.77 -8.28 13.91
C ILE A 75 9.66 -8.99 14.93
N ILE A 76 10.95 -8.64 14.99
CA ILE A 76 11.89 -9.16 15.99
C ILE A 76 11.42 -8.82 17.40
N ASP A 77 11.03 -7.56 17.64
CA ASP A 77 10.49 -7.14 18.93
C ASP A 77 9.21 -7.89 19.32
N ALA A 78 8.30 -8.12 18.37
CA ALA A 78 7.07 -8.87 18.61
C ALA A 78 7.35 -10.35 18.91
N ALA A 79 8.29 -10.96 18.19
CA ALA A 79 8.75 -12.32 18.39
C ALA A 79 9.36 -12.51 19.79
N ASN A 80 10.30 -11.63 20.16
CA ASN A 80 10.95 -11.63 21.47
C ASN A 80 9.95 -11.46 22.63
N LYS A 81 9.00 -10.53 22.51
CA LYS A 81 7.96 -10.31 23.53
C LYS A 81 7.04 -11.51 23.72
N ARG A 82 6.83 -12.30 22.66
CA ARG A 82 5.95 -13.48 22.68
C ARG A 82 6.70 -14.80 22.91
N GLY A 83 8.03 -14.79 22.90
CA GLY A 83 8.84 -16.00 23.02
C GLY A 83 8.65 -16.98 21.84
N VAL A 84 8.40 -16.46 20.63
CA VAL A 84 8.21 -17.25 19.40
C VAL A 84 9.17 -16.77 18.31
N THR A 85 9.26 -17.48 17.19
CA THR A 85 10.12 -17.09 16.06
C THR A 85 9.53 -15.97 15.22
N ILE A 86 10.38 -15.22 14.49
CA ILE A 86 9.92 -14.22 13.51
C ILE A 86 9.02 -14.83 12.43
N LYS A 87 9.26 -16.09 12.06
CA LYS A 87 8.50 -16.82 11.05
C LYS A 87 7.07 -17.08 11.52
N GLU A 88 6.89 -17.39 12.80
CA GLU A 88 5.56 -17.58 13.40
C GLU A 88 4.79 -16.26 13.45
N ILE A 89 5.42 -15.16 13.89
CA ILE A 89 4.83 -13.82 13.87
C ILE A 89 4.40 -13.43 12.45
N ALA A 90 5.34 -13.53 11.49
CA ALA A 90 5.08 -13.14 10.13
C ALA A 90 3.98 -14.00 9.49
N ALA A 91 3.98 -15.32 9.69
CA ALA A 91 2.94 -16.19 9.16
C ALA A 91 1.55 -15.89 9.75
N GLU A 92 1.46 -15.65 11.05
CA GLU A 92 0.20 -15.29 11.72
C GLU A 92 -0.39 -13.99 11.17
N TYR A 93 0.41 -12.93 11.12
CA TYR A 93 -0.09 -11.62 10.69
C TYR A 93 -0.19 -11.47 9.18
N THR A 94 0.55 -12.25 8.39
CA THR A 94 0.27 -12.41 6.95
C THR A 94 -1.10 -13.02 6.73
N LYS A 95 -1.44 -14.10 7.46
CA LYS A 95 -2.76 -14.71 7.40
C LYS A 95 -3.86 -13.73 7.85
N SER A 96 -3.61 -12.97 8.91
CA SER A 96 -4.52 -11.91 9.37
C SER A 96 -4.74 -10.85 8.28
N TYR A 97 -3.65 -10.35 7.67
CA TYR A 97 -3.70 -9.41 6.55
C TYR A 97 -4.50 -9.93 5.36
N HIS A 98 -4.28 -11.18 4.94
CA HIS A 98 -5.05 -11.78 3.85
C HIS A 98 -6.54 -11.90 4.20
N GLY A 99 -6.86 -12.30 5.43
CA GLY A 99 -8.25 -12.38 5.91
C GLY A 99 -8.94 -11.02 5.84
N ASP A 100 -8.28 -9.97 6.34
CA ASP A 100 -8.81 -8.60 6.34
C ASP A 100 -8.93 -8.02 4.93
N MET A 101 -7.93 -8.22 4.06
CA MET A 101 -7.99 -7.70 2.69
C MET A 101 -9.05 -8.42 1.86
N LYS A 102 -9.24 -9.73 2.07
CA LYS A 102 -10.35 -10.50 1.48
C LYS A 102 -11.69 -10.01 1.99
N TYR A 103 -11.81 -9.74 3.29
CA TYR A 103 -13.02 -9.18 3.89
C TYR A 103 -13.42 -7.84 3.25
N LEU A 104 -12.44 -7.01 2.88
CA LEU A 104 -12.61 -5.74 2.18
C LEU A 104 -12.76 -5.86 0.64
N ASN A 105 -12.94 -7.10 0.14
CA ASN A 105 -13.11 -7.42 -1.28
C ASN A 105 -11.97 -6.94 -2.20
N ASN A 106 -10.73 -6.95 -1.69
CA ASN A 106 -9.55 -6.68 -2.50
C ASN A 106 -9.17 -7.93 -3.30
N LEU A 107 -8.85 -7.75 -4.58
CA LEU A 107 -8.25 -8.78 -5.40
C LEU A 107 -6.84 -9.09 -4.90
N PRO A 108 -6.39 -10.35 -4.97
CA PRO A 108 -5.00 -10.69 -4.67
C PRO A 108 -4.06 -10.08 -5.74
N PRO A 109 -2.83 -9.70 -5.35
CA PRO A 109 -1.81 -9.37 -6.32
C PRO A 109 -1.46 -10.60 -7.18
N THR A 110 -0.94 -10.36 -8.38
CA THR A 110 -0.40 -11.41 -9.26
C THR A 110 0.76 -12.16 -8.59
N ILE A 111 1.62 -11.44 -7.87
CA ILE A 111 2.76 -12.00 -7.13
C ILE A 111 2.88 -11.28 -5.79
N GLU A 112 3.11 -12.03 -4.71
CA GLU A 112 3.25 -11.49 -3.36
C GLU A 112 4.58 -11.93 -2.71
N PRO A 113 5.72 -11.34 -3.09
CA PRO A 113 7.03 -11.78 -2.62
C PRO A 113 7.25 -11.43 -1.15
N LYS A 114 7.97 -12.28 -0.41
CA LYS A 114 8.42 -12.00 0.96
C LYS A 114 9.87 -11.55 0.98
N ALA A 115 10.19 -10.59 1.84
CA ALA A 115 11.57 -10.11 1.97
C ALA A 115 12.57 -11.24 2.29
N THR A 116 12.22 -12.17 3.18
CA THR A 116 13.11 -13.31 3.53
C THR A 116 13.39 -14.28 2.37
N GLU A 117 12.58 -14.27 1.31
CA GLU A 117 12.75 -15.13 0.13
C GLU A 117 13.70 -14.50 -0.92
N TYR A 118 14.11 -13.24 -0.75
CA TYR A 118 14.89 -12.46 -1.73
C TYR A 118 16.22 -11.93 -1.15
N ILE A 119 16.73 -12.54 -0.08
CA ILE A 119 17.98 -12.10 0.58
C ILE A 119 19.17 -12.13 -0.39
N GLN A 120 19.27 -13.16 -1.23
CA GLN A 120 20.35 -13.26 -2.21
C GLN A 120 20.29 -12.12 -3.23
N GLU A 121 19.10 -11.76 -3.72
CA GLU A 121 18.88 -10.61 -4.59
C GLU A 121 19.27 -9.29 -3.94
N MET A 122 18.99 -9.13 -2.64
CA MET A 122 19.43 -7.95 -1.88
C MET A 122 20.95 -7.89 -1.79
N ILE A 123 21.62 -8.99 -1.44
CA ILE A 123 23.09 -9.04 -1.38
C ILE A 123 23.70 -8.67 -2.74
N MET A 124 23.23 -9.28 -3.84
CA MET A 124 23.72 -8.97 -5.19
C MET A 124 23.52 -7.49 -5.57
N LEU A 125 22.39 -6.90 -5.19
CA LEU A 125 22.11 -5.49 -5.45
C LEU A 125 23.07 -4.58 -4.68
N ILE A 126 23.37 -4.93 -3.42
CA ILE A 126 24.30 -4.19 -2.57
C ILE A 126 25.73 -4.31 -3.11
N GLU A 127 26.19 -5.50 -3.49
CA GLU A 127 27.50 -5.69 -4.13
C GLU A 127 27.64 -4.83 -5.39
N LYS A 128 26.58 -4.76 -6.20
CA LYS A 128 26.55 -3.89 -7.39
C LYS A 128 26.68 -2.41 -7.01
N LEU A 129 25.99 -1.95 -5.96
CA LEU A 129 26.09 -0.58 -5.48
C LEU A 129 27.49 -0.24 -4.94
N ILE A 130 28.13 -1.17 -4.22
CA ILE A 130 29.53 -1.02 -3.76
C ILE A 130 30.48 -0.96 -4.94
N SER A 131 30.35 -1.85 -5.93
CA SER A 131 31.22 -1.88 -7.12
C SER A 131 31.17 -0.59 -7.95
N LYS A 132 30.03 0.12 -7.87
CA LYS A 132 29.80 1.42 -8.51
C LYS A 132 30.07 2.60 -7.56
N GLU A 133 30.61 2.30 -6.39
CA GLU A 133 30.95 3.23 -5.32
C GLU A 133 29.78 4.06 -4.77
N PHE A 134 28.52 3.67 -5.00
CA PHE A 134 27.34 4.31 -4.38
C PHE A 134 27.04 3.78 -2.98
N ALA A 135 27.73 2.71 -2.56
CA ALA A 135 27.64 2.17 -1.21
C ALA A 135 29.04 1.90 -0.66
N TYR A 136 29.15 1.87 0.67
CA TYR A 136 30.39 1.57 1.38
C TYR A 136 30.10 0.70 2.60
N GLU A 137 31.10 -0.10 2.98
CA GLU A 137 31.07 -0.87 4.22
C GLU A 137 31.76 -0.09 5.34
N LYS A 138 31.17 -0.07 6.54
CA LYS A 138 31.80 0.43 7.75
C LYS A 138 31.28 -0.33 8.96
N GLU A 139 32.18 -0.85 9.79
CA GLU A 139 31.81 -1.61 11.00
C GLU A 139 30.77 -2.72 10.72
N LYS A 140 30.98 -3.50 9.64
CA LYS A 140 30.08 -4.55 9.15
C LYS A 140 28.67 -4.10 8.72
N HIS A 141 28.41 -2.80 8.74
CA HIS A 141 27.24 -2.23 8.07
C HIS A 141 27.60 -1.94 6.62
N VAL A 142 26.62 -2.03 5.74
CA VAL A 142 26.71 -1.45 4.40
C VAL A 142 25.71 -0.31 4.29
N LEU A 143 26.19 0.84 3.83
CA LEU A 143 25.41 2.06 3.72
C LEU A 143 25.39 2.59 2.30
N PHE A 144 24.28 3.19 1.91
CA PHE A 144 24.19 3.98 0.68
C PHE A 144 24.75 5.38 0.93
N ASN A 145 25.66 5.83 0.06
CA ASN A 145 26.21 7.17 0.09
C ASN A 145 25.29 8.12 -0.68
N VAL A 146 24.46 8.86 0.05
CA VAL A 146 23.44 9.74 -0.53
C VAL A 146 24.05 10.86 -1.38
N LYS A 147 25.21 11.40 -0.97
CA LYS A 147 25.88 12.51 -1.67
C LYS A 147 26.32 12.14 -3.10
N LYS A 148 26.54 10.86 -3.38
CA LYS A 148 26.90 10.42 -4.74
C LYS A 148 25.73 10.38 -5.70
N PHE A 149 24.48 10.38 -5.22
CA PHE A 149 23.29 10.41 -6.06
C PHE A 149 22.71 11.83 -6.16
N ASN A 150 23.07 12.55 -7.22
CA ASN A 150 22.67 13.94 -7.44
C ASN A 150 21.16 14.20 -7.57
N GLN A 151 20.36 13.18 -7.89
CA GLN A 151 18.89 13.30 -8.00
C GLN A 151 18.15 12.97 -6.70
N TYR A 152 18.87 12.69 -5.60
CA TYR A 152 18.24 12.35 -4.32
C TYR A 152 17.40 13.51 -3.79
N GLY A 153 16.15 13.22 -3.41
CA GLY A 153 15.18 14.22 -2.93
C GLY A 153 14.19 14.68 -4.00
N LYS A 154 14.37 14.28 -5.27
CA LYS A 154 13.52 14.67 -6.40
C LYS A 154 12.07 14.20 -6.23
N LEU A 155 11.83 13.00 -5.69
CA LEU A 155 10.46 12.50 -5.51
C LEU A 155 9.72 13.28 -4.41
N SER A 156 10.40 13.51 -3.29
CA SER A 156 9.83 14.19 -2.12
C SER A 156 9.83 15.71 -2.24
N GLY A 157 10.56 16.28 -3.20
CA GLY A 157 10.77 17.71 -3.35
C GLY A 157 11.61 18.31 -2.23
N ARG A 158 12.36 17.49 -1.49
CA ARG A 158 13.23 17.94 -0.40
C ARG A 158 14.63 18.22 -0.92
N ASN A 159 15.20 19.36 -0.53
CA ASN A 159 16.62 19.62 -0.74
C ASN A 159 17.43 18.97 0.39
N ILE A 160 18.49 18.25 0.02
CA ILE A 160 19.43 17.62 0.97
C ILE A 160 20.06 18.66 1.89
N GLU A 161 20.38 19.85 1.38
CA GLU A 161 21.00 20.93 2.18
C GLU A 161 20.08 21.41 3.31
N ASP A 162 18.78 21.56 3.02
CA ASP A 162 17.77 21.93 4.03
C ASP A 162 17.56 20.81 5.06
N MET A 163 17.72 19.56 4.64
CA MET A 163 17.66 18.40 5.55
C MET A 163 18.86 18.36 6.50
N ILE A 164 20.06 18.71 6.02
CA ILE A 164 21.28 18.81 6.83
C ILE A 164 21.15 19.94 7.86
N ALA A 165 20.65 21.11 7.47
CA ALA A 165 20.50 22.26 8.37
C ALA A 165 19.48 22.03 9.50
N GLY A 166 18.47 21.18 9.26
CA GLY A 166 17.39 20.89 10.21
C GLY A 166 17.69 19.77 11.20
N SER A 167 18.70 18.95 10.96
CA SER A 167 18.94 17.77 11.78
C SER A 167 19.83 18.08 12.99
N ARG A 168 19.32 17.74 14.17
CA ARG A 168 20.00 17.92 15.47
C ARG A 168 20.42 16.60 16.10
N VAL A 169 20.53 15.55 15.29
CA VAL A 169 20.81 14.19 15.75
C VAL A 169 22.29 13.89 15.54
N GLU A 170 22.92 13.26 16.54
CA GLU A 170 24.29 12.82 16.42
C GLU A 170 24.40 11.75 15.32
N VAL A 171 25.31 11.97 14.37
CA VAL A 171 25.54 11.02 13.27
C VAL A 171 26.11 9.74 13.86
N ALA A 172 25.42 8.61 13.64
CA ALA A 172 25.91 7.32 14.11
C ALA A 172 27.34 7.07 13.58
N PRO A 173 28.26 6.51 14.38
CA PRO A 173 29.70 6.46 14.06
C PRO A 173 30.00 5.70 12.75
N PHE A 174 29.15 4.74 12.39
CA PHE A 174 29.25 3.96 11.16
C PHE A 174 28.72 4.68 9.90
N LYS A 175 28.23 5.92 10.01
CA LYS A 175 27.84 6.75 8.86
C LYS A 175 28.91 7.79 8.54
N GLU A 176 29.24 7.95 7.27
CA GLU A 176 30.03 9.09 6.77
C GLU A 176 29.19 10.37 6.68
N ASN A 177 27.89 10.23 6.36
CA ASN A 177 26.95 11.34 6.31
C ASN A 177 25.66 10.98 7.05
N GLU A 178 25.02 11.98 7.64
CA GLU A 178 23.80 11.80 8.44
C GLU A 178 22.66 11.08 7.70
N HIS A 179 22.48 11.42 6.42
CA HIS A 179 21.41 10.91 5.58
C HIS A 179 21.74 9.59 4.88
N ASP A 180 22.98 9.10 5.00
CA ASP A 180 23.32 7.77 4.51
C ASP A 180 22.44 6.74 5.23
N PHE A 181 21.89 5.81 4.47
CA PHE A 181 20.95 4.83 5.00
C PHE A 181 21.48 3.42 4.84
N VAL A 182 21.09 2.57 5.79
CA VAL A 182 21.55 1.19 5.88
C VAL A 182 20.96 0.38 4.73
N LEU A 183 21.83 -0.30 4.00
CA LEU A 183 21.50 -1.37 3.05
C LEU A 183 21.59 -2.75 3.71
N TRP A 184 22.59 -2.93 4.57
CA TRP A 184 22.80 -4.16 5.35
C TRP A 184 23.27 -3.80 6.76
N LYS A 185 22.69 -4.43 7.79
CA LYS A 185 23.11 -4.26 9.19
C LYS A 185 23.54 -5.59 9.81
N PRO A 186 24.60 -5.60 10.65
CA PRO A 186 25.03 -6.79 11.36
C PRO A 186 23.92 -7.30 12.28
N SER A 187 23.92 -8.61 12.52
CA SER A 187 22.97 -9.27 13.41
C SER A 187 23.72 -10.04 14.50
N ASP A 188 23.21 -9.96 15.73
CA ASP A 188 23.75 -10.69 16.87
C ASP A 188 23.06 -12.06 17.01
N GLN A 189 23.45 -12.83 18.03
CA GLN A 189 22.87 -14.16 18.29
C GLN A 189 21.38 -14.12 18.67
N ASN A 190 20.85 -12.95 19.03
CA ASN A 190 19.46 -12.77 19.44
C ASN A 190 18.58 -12.23 18.30
N SER A 191 19.17 -11.97 17.13
CA SER A 191 18.50 -11.41 15.96
C SER A 191 18.65 -12.36 14.77
N PRO A 192 17.63 -12.48 13.91
CA PRO A 192 17.75 -13.21 12.65
C PRO A 192 18.85 -12.58 11.79
N GLY A 193 19.67 -13.42 11.15
CA GLY A 193 20.70 -12.97 10.23
C GLY A 193 21.07 -14.03 9.20
N TRP A 194 21.54 -13.58 8.05
CA TRP A 194 21.98 -14.38 6.92
C TRP A 194 23.46 -14.13 6.66
N ASP A 195 24.13 -15.12 6.09
CA ASP A 195 25.51 -14.98 5.63
C ASP A 195 25.58 -13.99 4.46
N SER A 196 26.61 -13.15 4.48
CA SER A 196 26.89 -12.18 3.42
C SER A 196 28.39 -11.89 3.34
N PRO A 197 28.87 -11.24 2.27
CA PRO A 197 30.27 -10.82 2.17
C PRO A 197 30.74 -9.92 3.33
N TRP A 198 29.82 -9.26 4.03
CA TRP A 198 30.07 -8.33 5.14
C TRP A 198 29.85 -8.99 6.52
N GLY A 199 29.72 -10.32 6.56
CA GLY A 199 29.41 -11.11 7.75
C GLY A 199 27.92 -11.33 7.98
N GLN A 200 27.58 -11.95 9.11
CA GLN A 200 26.19 -12.23 9.48
C GLN A 200 25.40 -10.94 9.66
N GLY A 201 24.31 -10.77 8.92
CA GLY A 201 23.48 -9.59 9.03
C GLY A 201 22.12 -9.74 8.38
N ARG A 202 21.46 -8.61 8.17
CA ARG A 202 20.09 -8.56 7.63
C ARG A 202 19.88 -7.27 6.83
N PRO A 203 18.92 -7.27 5.90
CA PRO A 203 18.69 -6.11 5.04
C PRO A 203 18.20 -4.89 5.83
N GLY A 204 18.50 -3.71 5.29
CA GLY A 204 17.79 -2.48 5.62
C GLY A 204 16.45 -2.41 4.88
N TRP A 205 15.45 -1.77 5.48
CA TRP A 205 14.06 -1.77 4.98
C TRP A 205 13.90 -1.44 3.49
N HIS A 206 14.67 -0.48 2.97
CA HIS A 206 14.51 0.03 1.60
C HIS A 206 15.02 -0.93 0.52
N ILE A 207 16.09 -1.69 0.80
CA ILE A 207 16.74 -2.53 -0.23
C ILE A 207 15.85 -3.70 -0.65
N GLU A 208 14.91 -4.10 0.23
CA GLU A 208 13.98 -5.18 0.00
C GLU A 208 13.15 -4.95 -1.27
N CYS A 209 12.44 -3.82 -1.33
CA CYS A 209 11.55 -3.50 -2.45
C CYS A 209 12.34 -3.32 -3.75
N SER A 210 13.47 -2.60 -3.72
CA SER A 210 14.36 -2.44 -4.88
C SER A 210 14.81 -3.79 -5.46
N ALA A 211 15.26 -4.72 -4.61
CA ALA A 211 15.71 -6.04 -5.04
C ALA A 211 14.57 -6.90 -5.60
N MET A 212 13.42 -6.94 -4.91
CA MET A 212 12.24 -7.69 -5.35
C MET A 212 11.70 -7.16 -6.69
N ILE A 213 11.58 -5.84 -6.85
CA ILE A 213 11.13 -5.21 -8.10
C ILE A 213 12.08 -5.54 -9.23
N ASN A 214 13.39 -5.34 -9.02
CA ASN A 214 14.40 -5.58 -10.05
C ASN A 214 14.39 -7.04 -10.51
N LYS A 215 14.18 -8.00 -9.60
CA LYS A 215 14.11 -9.43 -9.91
C LYS A 215 12.83 -9.83 -10.65
N ILE A 216 11.68 -9.30 -10.22
CA ILE A 216 10.35 -9.77 -10.68
C ILE A 216 9.88 -9.00 -11.91
N LEU A 217 10.00 -7.68 -11.87
CA LEU A 217 9.43 -6.77 -12.88
C LEU A 217 10.49 -6.21 -13.83
N GLY A 218 11.75 -6.20 -13.38
CA GLY A 218 12.87 -5.62 -14.09
C GLY A 218 13.27 -4.24 -13.55
N PRO A 219 14.23 -3.56 -14.20
CA PRO A 219 14.89 -2.39 -13.64
C PRO A 219 14.10 -1.07 -13.80
N VAL A 220 13.02 -1.08 -14.59
CA VAL A 220 12.07 0.03 -14.77
C VAL A 220 10.66 -0.53 -14.83
N ILE A 221 9.72 0.08 -14.11
CA ILE A 221 8.31 -0.33 -14.06
C ILE A 221 7.36 0.81 -14.44
N ASP A 222 6.10 0.48 -14.72
CA ASP A 222 5.09 1.47 -15.10
C ASP A 222 4.64 2.29 -13.90
N ILE A 223 4.24 1.63 -12.83
CA ILE A 223 3.62 2.24 -11.66
C ILE A 223 4.27 1.71 -10.39
N HIS A 224 4.69 2.63 -9.52
CA HIS A 224 5.07 2.34 -8.14
C HIS A 224 4.10 3.05 -7.18
N GLY A 225 3.51 2.32 -6.26
CA GLY A 225 2.45 2.79 -5.37
C GLY A 225 2.72 2.62 -3.87
N GLY A 226 2.13 3.48 -3.04
CA GLY A 226 2.13 3.32 -1.58
C GLY A 226 1.37 4.41 -0.84
N GLY A 227 1.47 4.41 0.48
CA GLY A 227 1.00 5.52 1.31
C GLY A 227 1.88 6.76 1.13
N GLN A 228 1.34 7.97 1.32
CA GLN A 228 2.11 9.21 1.23
C GLN A 228 3.29 9.27 2.23
N ASP A 229 3.23 8.55 3.33
CA ASP A 229 4.34 8.36 4.27
C ASP A 229 5.54 7.63 3.66
N LEU A 230 5.34 6.86 2.60
CA LEU A 230 6.42 6.13 1.92
C LEU A 230 7.18 7.00 0.91
N ILE A 231 6.66 8.16 0.51
CA ILE A 231 7.37 9.10 -0.38
C ILE A 231 8.79 9.35 0.13
N PHE A 232 8.93 9.60 1.43
CA PHE A 232 10.21 9.81 2.08
C PHE A 232 10.22 9.19 3.49
N PRO A 233 11.26 8.42 3.86
CA PRO A 233 12.46 8.15 3.05
C PRO A 233 12.33 6.96 2.08
N HIS A 234 11.27 6.15 2.18
CA HIS A 234 11.26 4.81 1.59
C HIS A 234 11.42 4.80 0.07
N HIS A 235 10.48 5.38 -0.67
CA HIS A 235 10.50 5.41 -2.13
C HIS A 235 11.64 6.26 -2.70
N GLU A 236 12.05 7.33 -2.02
CA GLU A 236 13.23 8.11 -2.40
C GLU A 236 14.50 7.24 -2.36
N ASN A 237 14.65 6.41 -1.32
CA ASN A 237 15.76 5.47 -1.20
C ASN A 237 15.70 4.37 -2.25
N GLU A 238 14.51 3.88 -2.58
CA GLU A 238 14.34 2.88 -3.64
C GLU A 238 14.74 3.42 -5.02
N ILE A 239 14.38 4.67 -5.34
CA ILE A 239 14.85 5.35 -6.55
C ILE A 239 16.37 5.37 -6.56
N ALA A 240 17.00 5.84 -5.48
CA ALA A 240 18.45 5.97 -5.40
C ALA A 240 19.16 4.62 -5.57
N GLN A 241 18.71 3.58 -4.86
CA GLN A 241 19.24 2.22 -4.97
C GLN A 241 19.09 1.68 -6.40
N SER A 242 17.89 1.74 -6.96
CA SER A 242 17.57 1.09 -8.24
C SER A 242 18.18 1.82 -9.43
N CYS A 243 18.13 3.15 -9.45
CA CYS A 243 18.74 3.97 -10.51
C CYS A 243 20.27 3.80 -10.52
N CYS A 244 20.93 3.93 -9.37
CA CYS A 244 22.38 3.76 -9.26
C CYS A 244 22.83 2.33 -9.59
N ALA A 245 22.11 1.33 -9.10
CA ALA A 245 22.41 -0.06 -9.41
C ALA A 245 22.26 -0.36 -10.90
N ASN A 246 21.26 0.20 -11.59
CA ASN A 246 20.95 -0.16 -12.98
C ASN A 246 21.43 0.81 -14.05
N ASN A 247 22.05 1.95 -13.67
CA ASN A 247 22.39 3.05 -14.59
C ASN A 247 21.17 3.58 -15.34
N ASN A 248 20.03 3.64 -14.66
CA ASN A 248 18.80 4.20 -15.21
C ASN A 248 18.53 5.57 -14.59
N GLU A 249 17.94 6.47 -15.35
CA GLU A 249 17.45 7.75 -14.80
C GLU A 249 16.11 7.60 -14.08
N THR A 250 15.33 6.58 -14.48
CA THR A 250 13.96 6.33 -13.99
C THR A 250 13.86 4.93 -13.43
N PHE A 251 13.23 4.80 -12.26
CA PHE A 251 12.87 3.52 -11.66
C PHE A 251 11.40 3.15 -11.92
N ALA A 252 10.50 4.12 -11.86
CA ALA A 252 9.10 3.97 -12.22
C ALA A 252 8.60 5.21 -12.98
N ASN A 253 7.80 5.00 -14.02
CA ASN A 253 7.23 6.11 -14.81
C ASN A 253 6.21 6.92 -14.00
N PHE A 254 5.38 6.24 -13.20
CA PHE A 254 4.36 6.86 -12.36
C PHE A 254 4.54 6.48 -10.89
N TRP A 255 4.62 7.50 -10.04
CA TRP A 255 4.60 7.36 -8.59
C TRP A 255 3.24 7.78 -8.04
N ILE A 256 2.51 6.85 -7.43
CA ILE A 256 1.13 7.05 -6.99
C ILE A 256 1.06 6.91 -5.46
N HIS A 257 0.56 7.94 -4.78
CA HIS A 257 0.51 7.94 -3.32
C HIS A 257 -0.88 8.29 -2.78
N ASN A 258 -1.44 7.45 -1.92
CA ASN A 258 -2.69 7.77 -1.21
C ASN A 258 -2.43 8.68 0.00
N GLY A 259 -3.38 9.57 0.28
CA GLY A 259 -3.31 10.48 1.42
C GLY A 259 -3.45 9.78 2.77
N TYR A 260 -3.14 10.52 3.84
CA TYR A 260 -3.23 10.05 5.22
C TYR A 260 -4.66 9.78 5.70
N LEU A 261 -4.78 8.88 6.66
CA LEU A 261 -5.99 8.70 7.46
C LEU A 261 -5.85 9.43 8.80
N LYS A 262 -6.91 10.16 9.18
CA LYS A 262 -7.11 10.74 10.50
C LYS A 262 -8.29 10.03 11.17
N MET A 263 -8.24 9.83 12.49
CA MET A 263 -9.38 9.37 13.27
C MET A 263 -10.02 10.55 13.98
N GLU A 264 -11.28 10.85 13.69
CA GLU A 264 -12.06 11.91 14.34
C GLU A 264 -11.31 13.26 14.44
N GLY A 265 -10.59 13.63 13.37
CA GLY A 265 -9.81 14.87 13.27
C GLY A 265 -8.34 14.75 13.70
N GLU A 266 -7.98 13.70 14.43
CA GLU A 266 -6.62 13.48 14.95
C GLU A 266 -5.77 12.55 14.08
N LYS A 267 -4.45 12.69 14.18
CA LYS A 267 -3.51 11.75 13.54
C LYS A 267 -3.61 10.38 14.22
N MET A 268 -3.66 9.31 13.43
CA MET A 268 -3.57 7.95 13.96
C MET A 268 -2.20 7.71 14.60
N SER A 269 -2.16 7.25 15.85
CA SER A 269 -0.94 6.81 16.49
C SER A 269 -1.21 5.81 17.62
N LYS A 270 -0.24 4.92 17.86
CA LYS A 270 -0.34 3.94 18.96
C LYS A 270 -0.37 4.63 20.32
N SER A 271 0.39 5.71 20.49
CA SER A 271 0.47 6.46 21.75
C SER A 271 -0.84 7.16 22.11
N LEU A 272 -1.61 7.63 21.11
CA LEU A 272 -2.95 8.17 21.32
C LEU A 272 -4.02 7.07 21.49
N GLY A 273 -3.68 5.80 21.26
CA GLY A 273 -4.62 4.68 21.39
C GLY A 273 -5.79 4.73 20.39
N ASN A 274 -5.71 5.55 19.34
CA ASN A 274 -6.78 5.79 18.38
C ASN A 274 -6.65 4.97 17.08
N ILE A 275 -5.81 3.94 17.08
CA ILE A 275 -5.68 3.01 15.95
C ILE A 275 -6.77 1.95 16.05
N VAL A 276 -7.50 1.74 14.96
CA VAL A 276 -8.52 0.70 14.87
C VAL A 276 -8.15 -0.29 13.77
N THR A 277 -8.24 -1.57 14.10
CA THR A 277 -8.01 -2.70 13.20
C THR A 277 -9.21 -3.00 12.32
N VAL A 278 -8.98 -3.62 11.15
CA VAL A 278 -10.09 -4.08 10.29
C VAL A 278 -10.94 -5.11 11.04
N LYS A 279 -10.29 -6.02 11.77
CA LYS A 279 -10.91 -7.02 12.64
C LYS A 279 -11.74 -6.44 13.80
N GLU A 280 -11.39 -5.27 14.32
CA GLU A 280 -12.24 -4.58 15.30
C GLU A 280 -13.47 -3.98 14.61
N LEU A 281 -13.31 -3.33 13.46
CA LEU A 281 -14.42 -2.78 12.68
C LEU A 281 -15.37 -3.87 12.17
N SER A 282 -14.86 -5.07 11.85
CA SER A 282 -15.65 -6.17 11.31
C SER A 282 -16.71 -6.70 12.30
N LYS A 283 -16.62 -6.34 13.58
CA LYS A 283 -17.63 -6.67 14.59
C LYS A 283 -18.94 -5.89 14.38
N ASP A 284 -18.84 -4.68 13.84
CA ASP A 284 -19.98 -3.76 13.69
C ASP A 284 -20.32 -3.45 12.23
N TYR A 285 -19.36 -3.56 11.31
CA TYR A 285 -19.51 -3.19 9.90
C TYR A 285 -19.06 -4.29 8.95
N LYS A 286 -19.84 -4.50 7.90
CA LYS A 286 -19.48 -5.36 6.77
C LYS A 286 -18.26 -4.79 6.03
N GLY A 287 -17.45 -5.67 5.45
CA GLY A 287 -16.23 -5.24 4.76
C GLY A 287 -16.46 -4.27 3.61
N GLU A 288 -17.55 -4.45 2.86
CA GLU A 288 -17.96 -3.49 1.82
C GLU A 288 -18.27 -2.09 2.36
N VAL A 289 -18.81 -1.99 3.59
CA VAL A 289 -19.06 -0.68 4.24
C VAL A 289 -17.75 0.03 4.53
N ILE A 290 -16.77 -0.70 5.07
CA ILE A 290 -15.43 -0.17 5.36
C ILE A 290 -14.74 0.23 4.05
N ARG A 291 -14.83 -0.61 3.02
CA ARG A 291 -14.30 -0.34 1.67
C ARG A 291 -14.90 0.94 1.10
N LEU A 292 -16.23 1.08 1.09
CA LEU A 292 -16.90 2.26 0.56
C LEU A 292 -16.51 3.51 1.34
N ALA A 293 -16.45 3.44 2.68
CA ALA A 293 -16.01 4.56 3.50
C ALA A 293 -14.61 5.07 3.11
N LEU A 294 -13.68 4.17 2.77
CA LEU A 294 -12.34 4.53 2.29
C LEU A 294 -12.32 5.14 0.88
N LEU A 295 -13.34 4.88 0.06
CA LEU A 295 -13.43 5.32 -1.34
C LEU A 295 -14.28 6.57 -1.55
N LEU A 296 -15.09 6.98 -0.56
CA LEU A 296 -15.93 8.18 -0.60
C LEU A 296 -15.15 9.50 -0.71
N THR A 297 -13.86 9.48 -0.40
CA THR A 297 -12.96 10.63 -0.55
C THR A 297 -11.87 10.28 -1.56
N HIS A 298 -11.52 11.22 -2.43
CA HIS A 298 -10.45 11.05 -3.41
C HIS A 298 -9.16 10.50 -2.76
N TYR A 299 -8.53 9.50 -3.39
CA TYR A 299 -7.49 8.69 -2.77
C TYR A 299 -6.29 9.50 -2.22
N ARG A 300 -5.93 10.60 -2.88
CA ARG A 300 -4.85 11.53 -2.48
C ARG A 300 -5.18 12.47 -1.31
N LYS A 301 -6.45 12.66 -0.98
CA LYS A 301 -6.86 13.60 0.07
C LYS A 301 -6.83 12.92 1.44
N PRO A 302 -6.52 13.63 2.52
CA PRO A 302 -6.65 13.05 3.85
C PRO A 302 -8.11 12.65 4.11
N ILE A 303 -8.33 11.49 4.72
CA ILE A 303 -9.68 11.03 5.11
C ILE A 303 -9.84 11.24 6.60
N ASN A 304 -10.94 11.88 7.00
CA ASN A 304 -11.39 11.84 8.38
C ASN A 304 -12.26 10.61 8.58
N PHE A 305 -11.68 9.52 9.10
CA PHE A 305 -12.37 8.27 9.30
C PHE A 305 -13.13 8.33 10.63
N SER A 306 -14.44 8.14 10.55
CA SER A 306 -15.37 8.33 11.66
C SER A 306 -16.52 7.35 11.58
N LYS A 307 -17.24 7.21 12.69
CA LYS A 307 -18.48 6.41 12.71
C LYS A 307 -19.51 6.96 11.71
N THR A 308 -19.63 8.28 11.62
CA THR A 308 -20.55 8.95 10.70
C THR A 308 -20.27 8.58 9.24
N LEU A 309 -18.99 8.49 8.85
CA LEU A 309 -18.60 8.08 7.51
C LEU A 309 -18.99 6.61 7.22
N LEU A 310 -18.80 5.73 8.20
CA LEU A 310 -19.20 4.31 8.10
C LEU A 310 -20.73 4.16 8.01
N ASP A 311 -21.48 4.88 8.83
CA ASP A 311 -22.95 4.87 8.80
C ASP A 311 -23.51 5.43 7.48
N GLN A 312 -22.85 6.43 6.90
CA GLN A 312 -23.17 6.94 5.56
C GLN A 312 -22.91 5.87 4.49
N ALA A 313 -21.73 5.24 4.50
CA ALA A 313 -21.38 4.17 3.57
C ALA A 313 -22.38 3.00 3.66
N LYS A 314 -22.76 2.62 4.88
CA LYS A 314 -23.77 1.57 5.11
C LYS A 314 -25.11 1.92 4.45
N LYS A 315 -25.62 3.13 4.66
CA LYS A 315 -26.90 3.58 4.05
C LYS A 315 -26.86 3.56 2.52
N ILE A 316 -25.70 3.86 1.92
CA ILE A 316 -25.52 3.78 0.47
C ILE A 316 -25.62 2.32 0.01
N LEU A 317 -24.89 1.42 0.66
CA LEU A 317 -24.89 -0.01 0.31
C LEU A 317 -26.26 -0.66 0.55
N ASP A 318 -26.94 -0.34 1.66
CA ASP A 318 -28.31 -0.82 1.92
C ASP A 318 -29.28 -0.46 0.79
N LYS A 319 -29.11 0.69 0.13
CA LYS A 319 -29.91 1.06 -1.05
C LYS A 319 -29.50 0.25 -2.28
N LEU A 320 -28.20 0.11 -2.53
CA LEU A 320 -27.70 -0.66 -3.68
C LEU A 320 -28.07 -2.14 -3.59
N TYR A 321 -28.07 -2.72 -2.39
CA TYR A 321 -28.47 -4.11 -2.17
C TYR A 321 -29.98 -4.35 -2.40
N LYS A 322 -30.84 -3.37 -2.12
CA LYS A 322 -32.25 -3.43 -2.52
C LYS A 322 -32.40 -3.43 -4.04
N VAL A 323 -31.62 -2.60 -4.74
CA VAL A 323 -31.61 -2.62 -6.21
C VAL A 323 -31.12 -3.98 -6.74
N LYS A 324 -30.06 -4.54 -6.14
CA LYS A 324 -29.57 -5.88 -6.48
C LYS A 324 -30.65 -6.95 -6.31
N GLU A 325 -31.42 -6.90 -5.22
CA GLU A 325 -32.53 -7.84 -4.99
C GLU A 325 -33.58 -7.79 -6.11
N GLU A 326 -33.92 -6.59 -6.60
CA GLU A 326 -34.90 -6.41 -7.68
C GLU A 326 -34.44 -6.96 -9.04
N VAL A 327 -33.13 -6.97 -9.30
CA VAL A 327 -32.56 -7.50 -10.56
C VAL A 327 -31.91 -8.87 -10.41
N TYR A 328 -32.00 -9.49 -9.23
CA TYR A 328 -31.32 -10.75 -8.90
C TYR A 328 -31.70 -11.92 -9.83
N HIS A 329 -32.89 -11.85 -10.45
CA HIS A 329 -33.39 -12.87 -11.37
C HIS A 329 -32.87 -12.73 -12.81
N ILE A 330 -32.21 -11.61 -13.15
CA ILE A 330 -31.70 -11.35 -14.50
C ILE A 330 -30.39 -12.13 -14.70
N LYS A 331 -30.42 -13.14 -15.56
CA LYS A 331 -29.27 -14.01 -15.88
C LYS A 331 -28.44 -13.50 -17.06
N ASP A 332 -28.25 -12.18 -17.16
CA ASP A 332 -27.35 -11.64 -18.17
C ASP A 332 -25.90 -11.86 -17.72
N LYS A 333 -25.10 -12.41 -18.63
CA LYS A 333 -23.67 -12.67 -18.41
C LYS A 333 -22.79 -11.53 -18.93
N GLN A 334 -23.34 -10.61 -19.73
CA GLN A 334 -22.61 -9.41 -20.12
C GLN A 334 -22.67 -8.40 -18.99
N GLU A 335 -21.49 -7.96 -18.54
CA GLU A 335 -21.36 -6.86 -17.60
C GLU A 335 -21.44 -5.55 -18.37
N HIS A 336 -22.38 -4.70 -17.99
CA HIS A 336 -22.51 -3.36 -18.55
C HIS A 336 -21.97 -2.34 -17.53
N ILE A 337 -20.70 -1.99 -17.68
CA ILE A 337 -20.05 -0.99 -16.82
C ILE A 337 -20.28 0.40 -17.42
N ASN A 338 -20.80 1.32 -16.62
CA ASN A 338 -21.16 2.65 -17.09
C ASN A 338 -19.93 3.50 -17.48
N ASP A 339 -19.97 4.08 -18.68
CA ASP A 339 -18.87 4.88 -19.22
C ASP A 339 -18.53 6.12 -18.37
N GLU A 340 -19.51 6.82 -17.79
CA GLU A 340 -19.24 8.01 -16.97
C GLU A 340 -18.49 7.65 -15.67
N VAL A 341 -18.69 6.43 -15.16
CA VAL A 341 -17.96 5.91 -14.01
C VAL A 341 -16.52 5.57 -14.41
N ILE A 342 -16.32 4.95 -15.56
CA ILE A 342 -14.98 4.70 -16.11
C ILE A 342 -14.24 6.00 -16.41
N GLU A 343 -14.91 7.02 -16.96
CA GLU A 343 -14.34 8.35 -17.19
C GLU A 343 -13.89 9.02 -15.89
N ALA A 344 -14.70 8.94 -14.83
CA ALA A 344 -14.33 9.47 -13.52
C ALA A 344 -13.10 8.75 -12.93
N LEU A 345 -13.00 7.43 -13.08
CA LEU A 345 -11.83 6.68 -12.66
C LEU A 345 -10.59 6.97 -13.51
N ASN A 346 -10.79 7.21 -14.81
CA ASN A 346 -9.74 7.61 -15.74
C ASN A 346 -9.16 9.00 -15.43
N ASP A 347 -9.90 9.88 -14.74
CA ASP A 347 -9.36 11.14 -14.23
C ASP A 347 -8.79 10.98 -12.80
N ASP A 348 -7.58 10.45 -12.71
CA ASP A 348 -6.80 10.34 -11.46
C ASP A 348 -7.50 9.51 -10.37
N LEU A 349 -8.12 8.38 -10.75
CA LEU A 349 -8.85 7.51 -9.81
C LEU A 349 -9.82 8.31 -8.93
N ASN A 350 -10.65 9.17 -9.55
CA ASN A 350 -11.57 10.01 -8.80
C ASN A 350 -12.77 9.18 -8.29
N THR A 351 -12.51 8.36 -7.27
CA THR A 351 -13.47 7.42 -6.67
C THR A 351 -14.70 8.13 -6.12
N SER A 352 -14.54 9.32 -5.55
CA SER A 352 -15.66 10.14 -5.08
C SER A 352 -16.63 10.53 -6.19
N LEU A 353 -16.09 10.92 -7.36
CA LEU A 353 -16.91 11.24 -8.52
C LEU A 353 -17.50 9.96 -9.13
N ALA A 354 -16.70 8.90 -9.25
CA ALA A 354 -17.14 7.60 -9.75
C ALA A 354 -18.33 7.04 -8.95
N ILE A 355 -18.26 7.10 -7.61
CA ILE A 355 -19.38 6.70 -6.73
C ILE A 355 -20.60 7.62 -6.95
N THR A 356 -20.40 8.92 -7.10
CA THR A 356 -21.49 9.87 -7.37
C THR A 356 -22.19 9.55 -8.70
N LYS A 357 -21.43 9.27 -9.75
CA LYS A 357 -21.92 8.87 -11.07
C LYS A 357 -22.64 7.53 -11.02
N MET A 358 -22.05 6.54 -10.35
CA MET A 358 -22.66 5.24 -10.12
C MET A 358 -24.05 5.39 -9.47
N LEU A 359 -24.17 6.18 -8.40
CA LEU A 359 -25.45 6.38 -7.70
C LEU A 359 -26.52 7.12 -8.54
N SER A 360 -26.14 7.69 -9.69
CA SER A 360 -27.06 8.35 -10.63
C SER A 360 -27.53 7.47 -11.78
N ILE A 361 -26.98 6.26 -11.92
CA ILE A 361 -27.36 5.29 -12.96
C ILE A 361 -28.82 4.88 -12.74
N LYS A 362 -29.63 5.02 -13.79
CA LYS A 362 -31.07 4.70 -13.76
C LYS A 362 -31.35 3.24 -14.08
N ASP A 363 -30.56 2.65 -14.98
CA ASP A 363 -30.68 1.23 -15.29
C ASP A 363 -30.15 0.41 -14.12
N LYS A 364 -31.02 -0.43 -13.55
CA LYS A 364 -30.72 -1.16 -12.32
C LYS A 364 -29.66 -2.24 -12.54
N LYS A 365 -29.61 -2.85 -13.73
CA LYS A 365 -28.63 -3.89 -14.04
C LYS A 365 -27.26 -3.27 -14.26
N GLU A 366 -27.18 -2.20 -15.05
CA GLU A 366 -25.95 -1.42 -15.25
C GLU A 366 -25.40 -0.87 -13.92
N LEU A 367 -26.28 -0.40 -13.02
CA LEU A 367 -25.89 0.04 -11.68
C LEU A 367 -25.25 -1.10 -10.88
N VAL A 368 -25.86 -2.28 -10.85
CA VAL A 368 -25.33 -3.44 -10.13
C VAL A 368 -23.99 -3.89 -10.71
N ASP A 369 -23.88 -4.01 -12.03
CA ASP A 369 -22.64 -4.40 -12.72
C ASP A 369 -21.51 -3.40 -12.44
N THR A 370 -21.83 -2.11 -12.50
CA THR A 370 -20.87 -1.03 -12.22
C THR A 370 -20.44 -1.02 -10.75
N ALA A 371 -21.35 -1.29 -9.81
CA ALA A 371 -21.02 -1.43 -8.39
C ALA A 371 -20.13 -2.66 -8.14
N SER A 372 -20.42 -3.79 -8.80
CA SER A 372 -19.60 -5.00 -8.76
C SER A 372 -18.20 -4.78 -9.32
N PHE A 373 -18.06 -4.01 -10.40
CA PHE A 373 -16.76 -3.61 -10.94
C PHE A 373 -15.89 -2.92 -9.87
N LEU A 374 -16.47 -2.01 -9.07
CA LEU A 374 -15.78 -1.31 -7.96
C LEU A 374 -15.52 -2.18 -6.71
N GLY A 375 -15.97 -3.44 -6.72
CA GLY A 375 -15.81 -4.38 -5.61
C GLY A 375 -16.91 -4.28 -4.54
N PHE A 376 -18.12 -3.87 -4.93
CA PHE A 376 -19.30 -3.89 -4.08
C PHE A 376 -20.30 -4.95 -4.53
N LEU A 377 -21.31 -5.19 -3.70
CA LEU A 377 -22.40 -6.11 -3.99
C LEU A 377 -21.94 -7.55 -4.24
N ASP A 378 -20.96 -8.03 -3.48
CA ASP A 378 -20.45 -9.41 -3.61
C ASP A 378 -21.34 -10.41 -2.89
N ALA A 379 -21.95 -10.02 -1.76
CA ALA A 379 -22.82 -10.89 -0.97
C ALA A 379 -24.20 -11.12 -1.60
N ASP A 380 -24.88 -12.17 -1.17
CA ASP A 380 -26.30 -12.36 -1.48
C ASP A 380 -27.15 -11.26 -0.81
N PRO A 381 -28.17 -10.68 -1.47
CA PRO A 381 -29.01 -9.65 -0.86
C PRO A 381 -29.71 -10.09 0.43
N LYS A 382 -30.11 -11.36 0.57
CA LYS A 382 -30.73 -11.86 1.80
C LYS A 382 -29.72 -11.91 2.93
N GLU A 383 -28.53 -12.46 2.67
CA GLU A 383 -27.40 -12.44 3.62
C GLU A 383 -27.02 -11.00 3.99
N TRP A 384 -27.19 -10.04 3.06
CA TRP A 384 -26.93 -8.64 3.32
C TRP A 384 -27.83 -8.09 4.46
N PHE A 385 -29.11 -8.43 4.48
CA PHE A 385 -30.06 -7.90 5.45
C PHE A 385 -30.24 -8.80 6.70
N GLU A 386 -30.02 -10.10 6.60
CA GLU A 386 -30.16 -11.06 7.71
C GLU A 386 -29.09 -10.90 8.80
N SER A 387 -27.86 -10.49 8.43
CA SER A 387 -26.75 -10.37 9.38
C SER A 387 -26.88 -9.16 10.34
N SER A 388 -28.03 -8.49 10.39
CA SER A 388 -28.29 -7.34 11.25
C SER A 388 -28.67 -7.73 12.69
N ALA A 389 -28.71 -9.02 13.03
CA ALA A 389 -29.10 -9.49 14.36
C ALA A 389 -27.90 -9.93 15.23
N LYS A 390 -27.73 -9.20 16.35
CA LYS A 390 -26.88 -9.44 17.54
C LYS A 390 -25.51 -8.74 17.60
N SER A 391 -25.49 -7.41 17.54
CA SER A 391 -24.51 -6.66 18.34
C SER A 391 -25.08 -6.43 19.75
N LYS A 392 -24.86 -7.42 20.63
CA LYS A 392 -24.76 -7.18 22.07
C LYS A 392 -23.27 -7.28 22.37
N ILE A 393 -22.60 -6.16 22.65
CA ILE A 393 -21.73 -6.00 23.83
C ILE A 393 -21.15 -4.57 23.88
N ALA A 394 -21.29 -4.02 25.09
CA ALA A 394 -20.49 -3.00 25.75
C ALA A 394 -20.17 -1.71 24.98
N ARG A 395 -20.92 -0.67 25.36
CA ARG A 395 -20.31 0.58 25.83
C ARG A 395 -19.04 0.27 26.65
N LYS A 396 -17.87 0.30 26.01
CA LYS A 396 -16.62 0.70 26.65
C LYS A 396 -15.65 1.19 25.58
N ARG A 397 -15.28 2.46 25.75
CA ARG A 397 -14.30 3.29 25.01
C ARG A 397 -14.76 4.06 23.77
N TYR A 398 -15.99 4.53 23.79
CA TYR A 398 -16.25 5.94 23.46
C TYR A 398 -16.88 6.54 24.73
N LEU A 399 -16.40 7.69 25.21
CA LEU A 399 -16.67 8.34 26.52
C LEU A 399 -15.63 8.04 27.61
N ASN A 400 -14.67 8.95 27.76
CA ASN A 400 -14.40 9.69 29.01
C ASN A 400 -13.25 10.68 28.75
N TYR A 401 -13.61 11.93 28.46
CA TYR A 401 -12.80 13.11 28.76
C TYR A 401 -13.78 14.17 29.28
N ASP A 402 -14.00 14.12 30.59
CA ASP A 402 -14.09 15.36 31.38
C ASP A 402 -12.65 15.74 31.76
#